data_AF-A0A6I5RHD6-F1
#
_entry.id   AF-A0A6I5RHD6-F1
#
_cell.length_a   1.000
_cell.length_b   1.000
_cell.length_c   1.000
_cell.angle_alpha   90.00
_cell.angle_beta   90.00
_cell.angle_gamma   90.00
#
_symmetry.space_group_name_H-M   'P 1'
#
loop_
_entity.id
_entity.type
_entity.pdbx_description
1 polymer ?
#
loop_
_entity_poly.entity_id
_entity_poly.type
_entity_poly.pdbx_seq_one_letter_code
_entity_poly.pdbx_strand_id
1 'polypeptide(L)'
;MLQVPFEWVQALASEFGAVECCWRESDRSFTGFVAEVWFSALPSEFAAKWSAVVGYSVAVRCPSAGPGRFAVSVPCVVPVGSVQLVGGQRGGRVRCRLVC
;
A
#
# COMPACT_ATOMS: atom_id res chain seq x y z
N MET A 1 -3.53 5.77 -17.36
CA MET A 1 -3.41 5.40 -15.93
C MET A 1 -2.27 4.39 -15.85
N LEU A 2 -1.17 4.68 -15.15
CA LEU A 2 -0.09 3.70 -15.00
C LEU A 2 -0.64 2.49 -14.22
N GLN A 3 -0.51 1.30 -14.80
CA GLN A 3 -0.83 0.06 -14.11
C GLN A 3 0.32 -0.27 -13.17
N VAL A 4 0.19 0.09 -11.89
CA VAL A 4 1.23 -0.14 -10.88
C VAL A 4 0.99 -1.48 -10.19
N PRO A 5 1.85 -2.50 -10.36
CA PRO A 5 1.72 -3.79 -9.67
C PRO A 5 2.06 -3.67 -8.18
N PHE A 6 1.46 -4.52 -7.35
CA PHE A 6 1.72 -4.53 -5.89
C PHE A 6 3.19 -4.85 -5.57
N GLU A 7 3.78 -5.79 -6.30
CA GLU A 7 5.16 -6.22 -6.14
C GLU A 7 6.13 -5.07 -6.40
N TRP A 8 5.79 -4.22 -7.37
CA TRP A 8 6.57 -3.01 -7.64
C TRP A 8 6.45 -1.99 -6.51
N VAL A 9 5.23 -1.78 -5.96
CA VAL A 9 5.04 -0.92 -4.79
C VAL A 9 5.85 -1.45 -3.60
N GLN A 10 5.83 -2.75 -3.38
CA GLN A 10 6.57 -3.40 -2.30
C GLN A 10 8.08 -3.22 -2.48
N ALA A 11 8.62 -3.49 -3.68
CA ALA A 11 10.04 -3.31 -3.97
C ALA A 11 10.46 -1.84 -3.74
N LEU A 12 9.73 -0.89 -4.32
CA LEU A 12 9.99 0.53 -4.13
C LEU A 12 9.93 0.91 -2.65
N ALA A 13 8.88 0.51 -1.93
CA ALA A 13 8.70 0.83 -0.52
C ALA A 13 9.83 0.27 0.36
N SER A 14 10.32 -0.93 0.05
CA SER A 14 11.45 -1.55 0.75
C SER A 14 12.76 -0.77 0.58
N GLU A 15 13.00 -0.16 -0.59
CA GLU A 15 14.17 0.72 -0.82
C GLU A 15 14.16 1.94 0.13
N PHE A 16 12.99 2.39 0.55
CA PHE A 16 12.80 3.52 1.47
C PHE A 16 12.52 3.09 2.93
N GLY A 17 12.82 1.85 3.28
CA GLY A 17 12.74 1.38 4.68
C GLY A 17 11.32 1.13 5.18
N ALA A 18 10.39 0.75 4.30
CA ALA A 18 9.07 0.29 4.74
C ALA A 18 9.20 -0.93 5.66
N VAL A 19 8.46 -0.90 6.78
CA VAL A 19 8.45 -1.96 7.80
C VAL A 19 7.40 -3.03 7.52
N GLU A 20 6.34 -2.68 6.78
CA GLU A 20 5.31 -3.61 6.33
C GLU A 20 4.68 -3.07 5.03
N CYS A 21 4.36 -3.97 4.11
CA CYS A 21 3.55 -3.67 2.94
C CYS A 21 2.52 -4.79 2.78
N CYS A 22 1.24 -4.44 2.85
CA CYS A 22 0.14 -5.40 2.80
C CYS A 22 -1.02 -4.87 1.97
N TRP A 23 -2.00 -5.72 1.68
CA TRP A 23 -3.23 -5.27 1.03
C TRP A 23 -4.22 -4.74 2.06
N ARG A 24 -4.92 -3.66 1.71
CA ARG A 24 -6.03 -3.14 2.50
C ARG A 24 -7.22 -2.86 1.60
N GLU A 25 -8.40 -3.26 2.06
CA GLU A 25 -9.67 -2.88 1.46
C GLU A 25 -9.90 -1.37 1.57
N SER A 26 -10.37 -0.77 0.48
CA SER A 26 -10.57 0.66 0.38
C SER A 26 -11.84 0.99 -0.39
N ASP A 27 -12.86 1.44 0.34
CA ASP A 27 -14.12 1.98 -0.19
C ASP A 27 -13.91 3.19 -1.13
N ARG A 28 -12.70 3.77 -1.17
CA ARG A 28 -12.35 4.92 -2.02
C ARG A 28 -11.51 4.56 -3.24
N SER A 29 -11.00 3.33 -3.33
CA SER A 29 -10.21 2.89 -4.48
C SER A 29 -11.14 2.38 -5.58
N PHE A 30 -10.86 2.71 -6.83
CA PHE A 30 -11.62 2.19 -7.98
C PHE A 30 -11.55 0.65 -8.07
N THR A 31 -10.45 0.06 -7.61
CA THR A 31 -10.24 -1.40 -7.59
C THR A 31 -10.76 -2.05 -6.30
N GLY A 32 -11.27 -1.28 -5.34
CA GLY A 32 -11.65 -1.77 -4.01
C GLY A 32 -10.47 -2.07 -3.08
N PHE A 33 -9.23 -2.08 -3.57
CA PHE A 33 -8.04 -2.39 -2.78
C PHE A 33 -6.90 -1.39 -3.02
N VAL A 34 -6.01 -1.31 -2.03
CA VAL A 34 -4.77 -0.53 -2.08
C VAL A 34 -3.64 -1.32 -1.45
N ALA A 35 -2.40 -1.04 -1.86
CA ALA A 35 -1.23 -1.38 -1.09
C ALA A 35 -1.13 -0.43 0.10
N GLU A 36 -1.14 -0.97 1.31
CA GLU A 36 -0.90 -0.23 2.53
C GLU A 36 0.55 -0.42 2.98
N VAL A 37 1.31 0.66 2.93
CA VAL A 37 2.74 0.68 3.21
C VAL A 37 2.98 1.39 4.54
N TRP A 38 3.73 0.75 5.43
CA TRP A 38 3.98 1.23 6.78
C TRP A 38 5.44 1.64 6.95
N PHE A 39 5.66 2.74 7.66
CA PHE A 39 6.98 3.30 7.95
C PHE A 39 7.09 3.66 9.43
N SER A 40 8.30 3.54 9.98
CA SER A 40 8.63 3.97 11.35
C SER A 40 8.82 5.49 11.46
N ALA A 41 9.27 6.13 10.38
CA ALA A 41 9.46 7.58 10.26
C ALA A 41 8.61 8.15 9.11
N LEU A 42 8.54 9.48 9.03
CA LEU A 42 7.76 10.18 8.00
C LEU A 42 8.34 9.86 6.61
N PRO A 43 7.58 9.23 5.70
CA PRO A 43 8.09 8.74 4.42
C PRO A 43 8.13 9.82 3.33
N SER A 44 8.78 10.95 3.61
CA SER A 44 8.83 12.10 2.69
C SER A 44 9.51 11.78 1.36
N GLU A 45 10.64 11.05 1.40
CA GLU A 45 11.40 10.68 0.20
C GLU A 45 10.63 9.69 -0.67
N PHE A 46 10.01 8.68 -0.04
CA PHE A 46 9.12 7.75 -0.73
C PHE A 46 7.97 8.49 -1.42
N ALA A 47 7.29 9.41 -0.71
CA ALA A 47 6.18 10.17 -1.28
C ALA A 47 6.62 11.06 -2.46
N ALA A 48 7.80 11.69 -2.36
CA ALA A 48 8.38 12.48 -3.44
C ALA A 48 8.73 11.62 -4.65
N LYS A 49 9.41 10.48 -4.44
CA LYS A 49 9.77 9.53 -5.50
C LYS A 49 8.53 8.95 -6.18
N TRP A 50 7.53 8.58 -5.39
CA TRP A 50 6.24 8.10 -5.88
C TRP A 50 5.60 9.13 -6.82
N SER A 51 5.47 10.38 -6.36
CA SER A 51 4.85 11.45 -7.16
C SER A 51 5.60 11.70 -8.47
N ALA A 52 6.93 11.65 -8.43
CA ALA A 52 7.77 11.80 -9.62
C ALA A 52 7.61 10.65 -10.64
N VAL A 53 7.45 9.41 -10.19
CA VAL A 53 7.38 8.24 -11.07
C VAL A 53 5.96 7.99 -11.59
N VAL A 54 4.96 8.14 -10.72
CA VAL A 54 3.57 7.75 -11.01
C VAL A 54 2.71 8.95 -11.42
N GLY A 55 3.16 10.17 -11.14
CA GLY A 55 2.49 11.41 -11.55
C GLY A 55 1.33 11.84 -10.65
N TYR A 56 1.21 11.27 -9.45
CA TYR A 56 0.26 11.71 -8.43
C TYR A 56 0.79 11.51 -7.01
N SER A 57 0.34 12.38 -6.09
CA SER A 57 0.74 12.32 -4.68
C SER A 57 -0.06 11.27 -3.90
N VAL A 58 0.59 10.66 -2.92
CA VAL A 58 -0.02 9.72 -1.96
C VAL A 58 -0.24 10.40 -0.62
N ALA A 59 -1.36 10.06 0.04
CA ALA A 59 -1.66 10.56 1.37
C ALA A 59 -0.94 9.73 2.44
N VAL A 60 -0.14 10.40 3.26
CA VAL A 60 0.49 9.81 4.45
C VAL A 60 -0.44 10.00 5.64
N ARG A 61 -0.74 8.92 6.35
CA ARG A 61 -1.53 8.91 7.60
C ARG A 61 -0.62 8.57 8.76
N CYS A 62 -0.99 9.00 9.98
CA CYS A 62 -0.28 8.67 11.22
C CYS A 62 -1.22 7.89 12.16
N PRO A 63 -1.50 6.60 11.89
CA PRO A 63 -2.52 5.83 12.61
C PRO A 63 -2.09 5.33 14.00
N SER A 64 -0.79 5.31 14.33
CA SER A 64 -0.32 4.81 15.63
C SER A 64 0.91 5.58 16.12
N ALA A 65 1.23 5.50 17.42
CA ALA A 65 2.44 6.10 17.98
C ALA A 65 3.64 5.12 18.06
N GLY A 66 3.47 3.84 17.67
CA GLY A 66 4.48 2.78 17.79
C GLY A 66 5.31 2.52 16.51
N PRO A 67 6.09 1.42 16.44
CA PRO A 67 6.77 1.01 15.21
C PRO A 67 5.73 0.73 14.11
N GLY A 68 5.81 1.45 13.00
CA GLY A 68 4.68 1.59 12.05
C GLY A 68 3.78 2.79 12.40
N ARG A 69 4.39 3.95 12.65
CA ARG A 69 3.69 5.19 12.97
C ARG A 69 2.99 5.78 11.75
N PHE A 70 3.59 5.62 10.57
CA PHE A 70 3.09 6.23 9.34
C PHE A 70 2.61 5.16 8.37
N ALA A 71 1.45 5.39 7.75
CA ALA A 71 0.86 4.50 6.76
C ALA A 71 0.51 5.27 5.49
N VAL A 72 0.90 4.74 4.35
CA VAL A 72 0.59 5.28 3.02
C VAL A 72 -0.35 4.32 2.31
N SER A 73 -1.42 4.84 1.74
CA SER A 73 -2.34 4.05 0.92
C SER A 73 -2.08 4.32 -0.55
N VAL A 74 -1.59 3.30 -1.22
CA VAL A 74 -1.09 3.36 -2.58
C VAL A 74 -2.04 2.62 -3.52
N PRO A 75 -2.64 3.31 -4.51
CA PRO A 75 -3.45 2.65 -5.52
C PRO A 75 -2.55 1.76 -6.39
N CYS A 76 -2.92 0.48 -6.51
CA CYS A 76 -2.24 -0.48 -7.37
C CYS A 76 -3.27 -1.36 -8.08
N VAL A 77 -2.83 -1.97 -9.17
CA VAL A 77 -3.64 -2.92 -9.93
C VAL A 77 -3.77 -4.20 -9.11
N VAL A 78 -5.01 -4.66 -8.95
CA VAL A 78 -5.31 -5.94 -8.32
C VAL A 78 -5.38 -6.97 -9.43
N PRO A 79 -4.43 -7.93 -9.50
CA PRO A 79 -4.49 -8.95 -10.53
C PRO A 79 -5.70 -9.86 -10.29
N VAL A 80 -6.60 -9.89 -11.28
CA VAL A 80 -7.89 -10.60 -11.22
C VAL A 80 -7.66 -12.06 -10.83
N GLY A 81 -8.31 -12.51 -9.75
CA GLY A 81 -8.23 -13.90 -9.25
C GLY A 81 -7.08 -14.22 -8.28
N SER A 82 -6.13 -13.30 -8.07
CA SER A 82 -4.91 -13.58 -7.27
C SER A 82 -5.03 -13.24 -5.78
N VAL A 83 -6.08 -12.50 -5.41
CA VAL A 83 -6.30 -11.99 -4.06
C VAL A 83 -7.63 -12.52 -3.56
N GLN A 84 -7.57 -13.61 -2.79
CA GLN A 84 -8.72 -14.12 -2.04
C GLN A 84 -8.61 -13.59 -0.61
N LEU A 85 -9.46 -12.62 -0.27
CA LEU A 85 -9.46 -12.01 1.06
C LEU A 85 -10.33 -12.83 1.99
N VAL A 86 -9.70 -13.44 2.99
CA VAL A 86 -10.38 -14.24 4.00
C VAL A 86 -10.50 -13.39 5.26
N GLY A 87 -11.74 -13.10 5.70
CA GLY A 87 -12.01 -12.33 6.92
C GLY A 87 -12.14 -10.82 6.69
N GLY A 88 -13.28 -10.40 6.13
CA GLY A 88 -13.60 -8.98 5.95
C GLY A 88 -14.04 -8.34 7.26
N GLN A 89 -13.13 -7.63 7.95
CA GLN A 89 -13.52 -6.52 8.80
C GLN A 89 -13.22 -5.22 8.05
N ARG A 90 -14.14 -4.25 8.13
CA ARG A 90 -14.00 -2.95 7.48
C ARG A 90 -12.72 -2.26 7.97
N GLY A 91 -11.77 -1.99 7.07
CA GLY A 91 -10.45 -1.47 7.42
C GLY A 91 -9.44 -2.51 7.91
N GLY A 92 -9.78 -3.80 7.78
CA GLY A 92 -8.90 -4.93 8.08
C GLY A 92 -7.70 -4.97 7.14
N ARG A 93 -6.53 -5.25 7.71
CA ARG A 93 -5.32 -5.52 6.93
C ARG A 93 -5.35 -6.97 6.54
N VAL A 94 -5.18 -7.25 5.25
CA VAL A 94 -5.12 -8.63 4.78
C VAL A 94 -3.72 -8.86 4.24
N ARG A 95 -3.02 -9.83 4.84
CA ARG A 95 -1.82 -10.39 4.23
C ARG A 95 -2.30 -11.32 3.14
N CYS A 96 -2.27 -10.85 1.90
CA CYS A 96 -2.60 -11.72 0.77
C CYS A 96 -1.57 -12.85 0.73
N ARG A 97 -2.06 -14.08 0.76
CA ARG A 97 -1.30 -15.23 0.30
C ARG A 97 -1.46 -15.26 -1.22
N LEU A 98 -0.34 -15.25 -1.95
CA LEU A 98 -0.38 -15.46 -3.39
C LEU A 98 -1.07 -16.81 -3.63
N VAL A 99 -2.18 -16.82 -4.35
CA VAL A 99 -2.79 -18.07 -4.80
C VAL A 99 -2.15 -18.38 -6.13
N CYS A 100 -1.21 -19.34 -6.13
CA CYS A 100 -0.58 -19.87 -7.34
C CYS A 100 -1.59 -20.72 -8.13
#